data_AF-A0A6G2DDC2-F1
#
_entry.id   AF-A0A6G2DDC2-F1
#
_cell.length_a   1.000
_cell.length_b   1.000
_cell.length_c   1.000
_cell.angle_alpha   90.00
_cell.angle_beta   90.00
_cell.angle_gamma   90.00
#
_symmetry.space_group_name_H-M   'P 1'
#
loop_
_entity.id
_entity.type
_entity.pdbx_description
1 polymer ?
#
loop_
_entity_poly.entity_id
_entity_poly.type
_entity_poly.pdbx_seq_one_letter_code
_entity_poly.pdbx_strand_id
1 'polypeptide(L)'
;ARVTDIMISDSRKQTEEFQKYFWYSGEIFEVGMPRNDALFHYKEDYDKLNNIRKELSIHSDDYVILYAPTFRDDGDASYLDINFERLLQCVEHGIKKKCKFLIRLHPNHSHLCNNISFNKNIINATFYSDMQELTLLADVLVTDFSSSIFDFMLLNKPYVRYVN
;
A
#
# COMPACT_ATOMS: atom_id res chain seq x y z
N ALA A 1 -21.39 -4.40 -27.43
CA ALA A 1 -21.45 -5.70 -26.74
C ALA A 1 -21.40 -5.44 -25.24
N ARG A 2 -22.17 -6.18 -24.44
CA ARG A 2 -22.04 -6.16 -22.97
C ARG A 2 -20.77 -6.96 -22.65
N VAL A 3 -19.72 -6.27 -22.18
CA VAL A 3 -18.38 -6.88 -21.97
C VAL A 3 -18.26 -7.52 -20.59
N THR A 4 -19.06 -7.06 -19.61
CA THR A 4 -19.03 -7.51 -18.23
C THR A 4 -20.33 -8.22 -17.86
N ASP A 5 -20.25 -9.47 -17.40
CA ASP A 5 -21.40 -10.24 -16.92
C ASP A 5 -21.70 -9.96 -15.44
N ILE A 6 -20.67 -9.93 -14.59
CA ILE A 6 -20.75 -9.69 -13.15
C ILE A 6 -19.70 -8.65 -12.74
N MET A 7 -20.06 -7.70 -11.88
CA MET A 7 -19.12 -6.84 -11.17
C MET A 7 -18.99 -7.27 -9.71
N ILE A 8 -17.77 -7.24 -9.17
CA ILE A 8 -17.54 -7.43 -7.74
C ILE A 8 -17.34 -6.04 -7.13
N SER A 9 -17.97 -5.77 -6.00
CA SER A 9 -17.77 -4.54 -5.22
C SER A 9 -17.27 -4.85 -3.81
N ASP A 10 -16.44 -3.93 -3.31
CA ASP A 10 -15.79 -4.01 -2.00
C ASP A 10 -16.68 -3.48 -0.87
N SER A 11 -17.71 -2.70 -1.22
CA SER A 11 -18.65 -2.13 -0.25
C SER A 11 -19.92 -1.62 -0.94
N ARG A 12 -20.96 -1.40 -0.13
CA ARG A 12 -22.20 -0.74 -0.56
C ARG A 12 -21.97 0.58 -1.29
N LYS A 13 -21.04 1.39 -0.79
CA LYS A 13 -20.71 2.67 -1.42
C LYS A 13 -20.19 2.45 -2.84
N GLN A 14 -19.30 1.48 -3.04
CA GLN A 14 -18.79 1.16 -4.37
C GLN A 14 -19.87 0.56 -5.28
N THR A 15 -20.77 -0.27 -4.74
CA THR A 15 -21.96 -0.77 -5.45
C THR A 15 -22.80 0.39 -6.01
N GLU A 16 -23.09 1.40 -5.17
CA GLU A 16 -23.85 2.59 -5.55
C GLU A 16 -23.12 3.42 -6.61
N GLU A 17 -21.78 3.54 -6.51
CA GLU A 17 -20.95 4.22 -7.52
C GLU A 17 -20.96 3.49 -8.87
N PHE A 18 -20.87 2.16 -8.89
CA PHE A 18 -20.96 1.37 -10.11
C PHE A 18 -22.32 1.55 -10.80
N GLN A 19 -23.41 1.45 -10.05
CA GLN A 19 -24.76 1.66 -10.59
C GLN A 19 -24.95 3.06 -11.19
N LYS A 20 -24.31 4.06 -10.58
CA LYS A 20 -24.44 5.47 -11.00
C LYS A 20 -23.54 5.84 -12.19
N TYR A 21 -22.31 5.34 -12.23
CA TYR A 21 -21.27 5.85 -13.13
C TYR A 21 -20.80 4.86 -14.21
N PHE A 22 -21.05 3.57 -14.06
CA PHE A 22 -20.50 2.55 -14.98
C PHE A 22 -21.50 2.09 -16.07
N TRP A 23 -22.71 2.69 -16.11
CA TRP A 23 -23.81 2.29 -16.99
C TRP A 23 -24.08 0.77 -16.99
N TYR A 24 -23.77 0.13 -15.86
CA TYR A 24 -23.88 -1.31 -15.67
C TYR A 24 -25.20 -1.65 -14.98
N SER A 25 -26.03 -2.45 -15.64
CA SER A 25 -27.33 -2.91 -15.16
C SER A 25 -27.36 -4.41 -14.84
N GLY A 26 -26.19 -5.02 -14.67
CA GLY A 26 -26.08 -6.44 -14.31
C GLY A 26 -25.96 -6.67 -12.82
N GLU A 27 -25.56 -7.89 -12.49
CA GLU A 27 -25.40 -8.34 -11.13
C GLU A 27 -24.11 -7.80 -10.50
N ILE A 28 -24.24 -7.20 -9.33
CA ILE A 28 -23.10 -6.72 -8.54
C ILE A 28 -23.01 -7.58 -7.29
N PHE A 29 -21.90 -8.29 -7.14
CA PHE A 29 -21.56 -9.04 -5.94
C PHE A 29 -20.80 -8.15 -4.95
N GLU A 30 -21.51 -7.70 -3.94
CA GLU A 30 -20.93 -6.96 -2.81
C GLU A 30 -20.34 -7.94 -1.81
N VAL A 31 -19.15 -8.45 -2.13
CA VAL A 31 -18.49 -9.55 -1.39
C VAL A 31 -17.05 -9.24 -1.00
N GLY A 32 -16.57 -8.01 -1.22
CA GLY A 32 -15.16 -7.68 -1.02
C GLY A 32 -14.31 -7.96 -2.24
N MET A 33 -13.09 -7.40 -2.27
CA MET A 33 -12.10 -7.74 -3.30
C MET A 33 -11.36 -9.04 -2.96
N PRO A 34 -11.26 -10.03 -3.88
CA PRO A 34 -10.53 -11.28 -3.62
C PRO A 34 -9.06 -11.11 -3.19
N ARG A 35 -8.41 -10.02 -3.63
CA ARG A 35 -7.04 -9.70 -3.18
C ARG A 35 -6.95 -9.41 -1.67
N ASN A 36 -8.06 -9.00 -1.05
CA ASN A 36 -8.11 -8.65 0.37
C ASN A 36 -8.26 -9.89 1.26
N ASP A 37 -8.57 -11.07 0.71
CA ASP A 37 -8.58 -12.35 1.46
C ASP A 37 -7.26 -12.59 2.19
N ALA A 38 -6.14 -12.23 1.56
CA ALA A 38 -4.81 -12.29 2.14
C ALA A 38 -4.70 -11.52 3.46
N LEU A 39 -5.40 -10.38 3.59
CA LEU A 39 -5.37 -9.53 4.78
C LEU A 39 -6.05 -10.17 6.00
N PHE A 40 -7.00 -11.07 5.75
CA PHE A 40 -7.73 -11.80 6.79
C PHE A 40 -7.06 -13.14 7.11
N HIS A 41 -6.61 -13.88 6.11
CA HIS A 41 -6.08 -15.23 6.29
C HIS A 41 -4.58 -15.27 6.61
N TYR A 42 -3.76 -14.44 5.95
CA TYR A 42 -2.30 -14.51 6.13
C TYR A 42 -1.79 -13.74 7.34
N LYS A 43 -2.66 -12.97 8.01
CA LYS A 43 -2.32 -12.34 9.30
C LYS A 43 -1.93 -13.38 10.36
N GLU A 44 -2.47 -14.60 10.25
CA GLU A 44 -2.20 -15.72 11.16
C GLU A 44 -1.10 -16.66 10.64
N ASP A 45 -0.63 -16.47 9.40
CA ASP A 45 0.46 -17.24 8.80
C ASP A 45 1.81 -16.63 9.16
N TYR A 46 2.25 -16.89 10.40
CA TYR A 46 3.50 -16.38 10.94
C TYR A 46 4.72 -16.79 10.11
N ASP A 47 4.74 -17.99 9.54
CA ASP A 47 5.87 -18.48 8.75
C ASP A 47 5.99 -17.72 7.44
N LYS A 48 4.86 -17.50 6.74
CA LYS A 48 4.84 -16.66 5.54
C LYS A 48 5.30 -15.23 5.86
N LEU A 49 4.76 -14.61 6.89
CA LEU A 49 5.13 -13.24 7.28
C LEU A 49 6.61 -13.14 7.67
N ASN A 50 7.14 -14.15 8.38
CA ASN A 50 8.56 -14.20 8.75
C ASN A 50 9.47 -14.38 7.52
N ASN A 51 9.03 -15.12 6.51
CA ASN A 51 9.79 -15.28 5.26
C ASN A 51 9.86 -13.96 4.48
N ILE A 52 8.74 -13.24 4.36
CA ILE A 52 8.72 -11.92 3.70
C ILE A 52 9.58 -10.92 4.48
N ARG A 53 9.50 -10.92 5.82
CA ARG A 53 10.37 -10.09 6.67
C ARG A 53 11.86 -10.38 6.42
N LYS A 54 12.24 -11.65 6.33
CA LYS A 54 13.64 -12.05 6.04
C LYS A 54 14.09 -11.58 4.66
N GLU A 55 13.25 -11.75 3.63
CA GLU A 55 13.53 -11.28 2.26
C GLU A 55 13.81 -9.77 2.24
N LEU A 56 13.01 -9.01 2.99
CA LEU A 56 13.13 -7.55 3.08
C LEU A 56 14.10 -7.09 4.18
N SER A 57 14.82 -7.99 4.86
CA SER A 57 15.74 -7.66 5.97
C SER A 57 15.09 -6.83 7.09
N ILE A 58 13.85 -7.18 7.43
CA ILE A 58 13.03 -6.59 8.49
C ILE A 58 13.09 -7.49 9.72
N HIS A 59 13.46 -6.95 10.87
CA HIS A 59 13.45 -7.67 12.14
C HIS A 59 12.05 -7.68 12.77
N SER A 60 11.82 -8.55 13.76
CA SER A 60 10.51 -8.67 14.43
C SER A 60 10.08 -7.38 15.14
N ASP A 61 11.05 -6.64 15.69
CA ASP A 61 10.81 -5.42 16.48
C ASP A 61 10.86 -4.13 15.64
N ASP A 62 11.20 -4.24 14.36
CA ASP A 62 11.23 -3.10 13.44
C ASP A 62 9.80 -2.62 13.16
N TYR A 63 9.62 -1.31 13.27
CA TYR A 63 8.40 -0.63 12.86
C TYR A 63 8.43 -0.34 11.36
N VAL A 64 7.44 -0.83 10.63
CA VAL A 64 7.43 -0.80 9.16
C VAL A 64 6.53 0.32 8.66
N ILE A 65 7.10 1.23 7.88
CA ILE A 65 6.39 2.33 7.23
C ILE A 65 6.32 2.03 5.74
N LEU A 66 5.11 1.85 5.20
CA LEU A 66 4.92 1.67 3.76
C LEU A 66 4.59 3.02 3.13
N TYR A 67 5.47 3.51 2.26
CA TYR A 67 5.23 4.69 1.44
C TYR A 67 4.78 4.26 0.05
N ALA A 68 3.52 4.53 -0.30
CA ALA A 68 2.91 4.10 -1.56
C ALA A 68 2.06 5.23 -2.19
N PRO A 69 2.69 6.27 -2.75
CA PRO A 69 1.97 7.37 -3.40
C PRO A 69 1.39 6.94 -4.75
N THR A 70 0.34 7.63 -5.19
CA THR A 70 -0.14 7.55 -6.57
C THR A 70 0.82 8.25 -7.52
N PHE A 71 0.78 7.90 -8.80
CA PHE A 71 1.51 8.63 -9.84
C PHE A 71 0.77 9.93 -10.19
N ARG A 72 1.41 10.80 -10.98
CA ARG A 72 0.83 12.04 -11.49
C ARG A 72 0.96 12.05 -13.01
N ASP A 73 -0.16 12.21 -13.71
CA ASP A 73 -0.20 12.16 -15.18
C ASP A 73 0.59 13.30 -15.84
N ASP A 74 0.76 14.42 -15.12
CA ASP A 74 1.55 15.58 -15.56
C ASP A 74 3.07 15.40 -15.38
N GLY A 75 3.50 14.23 -14.89
CA GLY A 75 4.90 13.91 -14.62
C GLY A 75 5.44 14.55 -13.34
N ASP A 76 4.60 15.17 -12.51
CA ASP A 76 5.03 15.69 -11.22
C ASP A 76 5.55 14.54 -10.34
N ALA A 77 6.74 14.76 -9.78
CA ALA A 77 7.43 13.85 -8.88
C ALA A 77 7.79 14.54 -7.55
N SER A 78 7.19 15.70 -7.25
CA SER A 78 7.41 16.45 -6.01
C SER A 78 7.10 15.64 -4.76
N TYR A 79 6.22 14.64 -4.85
CA TYR A 79 5.94 13.68 -3.78
C TYR A 79 7.15 12.79 -3.44
N LEU A 80 8.20 12.78 -4.25
CA LEU A 80 9.49 12.13 -3.97
C LEU A 80 10.53 13.08 -3.35
N ASP A 81 10.25 14.38 -3.26
CA ASP A 81 11.10 15.37 -2.58
C ASP A 81 10.95 15.26 -1.05
N ILE A 82 11.18 14.05 -0.55
CA ILE A 82 11.12 13.71 0.86
C ILE A 82 12.52 13.29 1.28
N ASN A 83 13.03 13.93 2.33
CA ASN A 83 14.22 13.43 3.00
C ASN A 83 13.83 12.23 3.89
N PHE A 84 13.81 11.04 3.28
CA PHE A 84 13.43 9.79 3.95
C PHE A 84 14.34 9.46 5.15
N GLU A 85 15.63 9.80 5.11
CA GLU A 85 16.53 9.57 6.24
C GLU A 85 16.16 10.42 7.46
N ARG A 86 15.88 11.71 7.23
CA ARG A 86 15.43 12.62 8.29
C ARG A 86 14.06 12.18 8.83
N LEU A 87 13.14 11.79 7.94
CA LEU A 87 11.83 11.30 8.35
C LEU A 87 11.94 10.03 9.20
N LEU A 88 12.77 9.07 8.78
CA LEU A 88 13.07 7.86 9.54
C LEU A 88 13.59 8.21 10.95
N GLN A 89 14.58 9.11 11.05
CA GLN A 89 15.11 9.55 12.35
C GLN A 89 14.04 10.19 13.25
N CYS A 90 13.18 11.04 12.69
CA CYS A 90 12.08 11.65 13.42
C CYS A 90 11.10 10.61 13.94
N VAL A 91 10.71 9.63 13.12
CA VAL A 91 9.79 8.57 13.53
C VAL A 91 10.43 7.68 14.59
N GLU A 92 11.67 7.20 14.38
CA GLU A 92 12.41 6.40 15.37
C GLU A 92 12.49 7.11 16.72
N HIS A 93 12.74 8.44 16.71
CA HIS A 93 12.78 9.24 17.92
C HIS A 93 11.41 9.32 18.61
N GLY A 94 10.32 9.46 17.85
CA GLY A 94 8.96 9.56 18.40
C GLY A 94 8.47 8.25 18.99
N ILE A 95 8.64 7.14 18.27
CA ILE A 95 8.09 5.83 18.67
C ILE A 95 9.06 4.99 19.50
N LYS A 96 10.32 5.42 19.63
CA LYS A 96 11.40 4.71 20.35
C LYS A 96 11.64 3.28 19.86
N LYS A 97 11.51 3.06 18.54
CA LYS A 97 11.79 1.79 17.86
C LYS A 97 12.60 2.01 16.59
N LYS A 98 13.31 0.97 16.15
CA LYS A 98 13.92 0.96 14.83
C LYS A 98 12.84 0.90 13.76
N CYS A 99 13.09 1.59 12.65
CA CYS A 99 12.13 1.72 11.57
C CYS A 99 12.69 1.20 10.25
N LYS A 100 11.79 0.70 9.40
CA LYS A 100 12.04 0.36 8.01
C LYS A 100 11.05 1.12 7.14
N PHE A 101 11.55 1.89 6.17
CA PHE A 101 10.73 2.48 5.11
C PHE A 101 10.70 1.53 3.92
N LEU A 102 9.51 1.08 3.53
CA LEU A 102 9.27 0.36 2.28
C LEU A 102 8.69 1.35 1.28
N ILE A 103 9.40 1.61 0.18
CA ILE A 103 8.93 2.54 -0.85
C ILE A 103 8.38 1.75 -2.03
N ARG A 104 7.09 1.87 -2.29
CA ARG A 104 6.36 1.21 -3.38
C ARG A 104 5.82 2.26 -4.35
N LEU A 105 6.56 2.54 -5.42
CA LEU A 105 6.06 3.44 -6.46
C LEU A 105 5.05 2.72 -7.37
N HIS A 106 4.12 3.49 -7.92
CA HIS A 106 3.19 3.00 -8.95
C HIS A 106 3.95 2.55 -10.21
N PRO A 107 3.52 1.51 -10.93
CA PRO A 107 4.21 1.02 -12.14
C PRO A 107 4.57 2.10 -13.17
N ASN A 108 3.66 3.05 -13.43
CA ASN A 108 3.90 4.16 -14.36
C ASN A 108 5.09 5.05 -13.95
N HIS A 109 5.35 5.18 -12.65
CA HIS A 109 6.44 5.98 -12.09
C HIS A 109 7.55 5.10 -11.48
N SER A 110 7.57 3.80 -11.77
CA SER A 110 8.51 2.85 -11.18
C SER A 110 9.98 3.23 -11.44
N HIS A 111 10.28 3.76 -12.62
CA HIS A 111 11.62 4.22 -13.02
C HIS A 111 12.17 5.36 -12.13
N LEU A 112 11.30 6.14 -11.47
CA LEU A 112 11.69 7.21 -10.56
C LEU A 112 12.32 6.70 -9.27
N CYS A 113 12.22 5.39 -8.96
CA CYS A 113 12.90 4.82 -7.81
C CYS A 113 14.43 5.04 -7.90
N ASN A 114 14.99 5.17 -9.11
CA ASN A 114 16.41 5.46 -9.31
C ASN A 114 16.86 6.82 -8.76
N ASN A 115 15.91 7.71 -8.45
CA ASN A 115 16.17 9.02 -7.85
C ASN A 115 16.16 8.97 -6.31
N ILE A 116 15.91 7.81 -5.72
CA ILE A 116 15.82 7.62 -4.28
C ILE A 116 17.06 6.89 -3.77
N SER A 117 17.69 7.45 -2.74
CA SER A 117 18.82 6.82 -2.05
C SER A 117 18.33 5.72 -1.12
N PHE A 118 18.37 4.47 -1.60
CA PHE A 118 18.06 3.29 -0.79
C PHE A 118 19.23 2.86 0.09
N ASN A 119 18.92 2.28 1.24
CA ASN A 119 19.90 1.71 2.17
C ASN A 119 19.25 0.61 3.01
N LYS A 120 19.96 0.10 4.04
CA LYS A 120 19.45 -0.97 4.91
C LYS A 120 18.11 -0.68 5.61
N ASN A 121 17.72 0.58 5.75
CA ASN A 121 16.49 1.01 6.42
C ASN A 121 15.49 1.70 5.48
N ILE A 122 15.89 2.03 4.25
CA ILE A 122 15.02 2.58 3.21
C ILE A 122 15.08 1.59 2.04
N ILE A 123 14.07 0.74 1.95
CA ILE A 123 14.03 -0.45 1.09
C ILE A 123 13.19 -0.14 -0.15
N ASN A 124 13.72 -0.48 -1.32
CA ASN A 124 12.98 -0.39 -2.56
C ASN A 124 12.01 -1.56 -2.70
N ALA A 125 10.72 -1.31 -2.50
CA ALA A 125 9.65 -2.28 -2.68
C ALA A 125 8.91 -2.08 -4.01
N THR A 126 9.36 -1.17 -4.89
CA THR A 126 8.69 -0.80 -6.15
C THR A 126 8.48 -1.96 -7.12
N PHE A 127 9.29 -3.01 -7.03
CA PHE A 127 9.15 -4.19 -7.89
C PHE A 127 8.69 -5.43 -7.12
N TYR A 128 8.32 -5.28 -5.84
CA TYR A 128 7.74 -6.37 -5.07
C TYR A 128 6.38 -6.77 -5.67
N SER A 129 6.18 -8.07 -5.86
CA SER A 129 5.09 -8.63 -6.65
C SER A 129 3.72 -8.36 -6.03
N ASP A 130 3.59 -8.57 -4.72
CA ASP A 130 2.31 -8.51 -4.02
C ASP A 130 2.22 -7.31 -3.05
N MET A 131 1.31 -6.38 -3.34
CA MET A 131 1.04 -5.23 -2.47
C MET A 131 0.41 -5.64 -1.13
N GLN A 132 -0.37 -6.72 -1.10
CA GLN A 132 -1.08 -7.16 0.10
C GLN A 132 -0.11 -7.70 1.15
N GLU A 133 0.98 -8.32 0.71
CA GLU A 133 2.06 -8.76 1.60
C GLU A 133 2.80 -7.58 2.23
N LEU A 134 3.11 -6.53 1.45
CA LEU A 134 3.67 -5.29 1.99
C LEU A 134 2.70 -4.61 2.97
N THR A 135 1.41 -4.57 2.64
CA THR A 135 0.35 -4.03 3.48
C THR A 135 0.24 -4.77 4.81
N LEU A 136 0.32 -6.10 4.82
CA LEU A 136 0.32 -6.92 6.04
C LEU A 136 1.49 -6.59 6.97
N LEU A 137 2.69 -6.41 6.39
CA LEU A 137 3.90 -6.10 7.14
C LEU A 137 3.91 -4.69 7.73
N ALA A 138 3.31 -3.73 7.05
CA ALA A 138 3.34 -2.33 7.41
C ALA A 138 2.55 -2.04 8.69
N ASP A 139 3.17 -1.29 9.61
CA ASP A 139 2.51 -0.77 10.81
C ASP A 139 1.77 0.54 10.54
N VAL A 140 2.20 1.29 9.52
CA VAL A 140 1.54 2.49 9.03
C VAL A 140 1.70 2.61 7.51
N LEU A 141 0.62 3.01 6.84
CA LEU A 141 0.64 3.37 5.41
C LEU A 141 0.76 4.89 5.27
N VAL A 142 1.71 5.37 4.48
CA VAL A 142 1.81 6.76 4.04
C VAL A 142 1.50 6.78 2.55
N THR A 143 0.44 7.49 2.17
CA THR A 143 -0.05 7.57 0.78
C THR A 143 -0.77 8.90 0.55
N ASP A 144 -1.42 9.07 -0.60
CA ASP A 144 -2.10 10.29 -1.02
C ASP A 144 -3.57 10.02 -1.42
N PHE A 145 -3.86 9.91 -2.71
CA PHE A 145 -5.18 9.70 -3.30
C PHE A 145 -5.41 8.22 -3.66
N SER A 146 -4.52 7.33 -3.23
CA SER A 146 -4.61 5.89 -3.53
C SER A 146 -5.84 5.24 -2.90
N SER A 147 -6.49 4.35 -3.64
CA SER A 147 -7.53 3.46 -3.11
C SER A 147 -6.97 2.42 -2.14
N SER A 148 -5.65 2.22 -2.08
CA SER A 148 -5.01 1.30 -1.12
C SER A 148 -5.28 1.67 0.35
N ILE A 149 -5.74 2.90 0.63
CA ILE A 149 -6.23 3.30 1.95
C ILE A 149 -7.37 2.37 2.39
N PHE A 150 -8.31 2.05 1.50
CA PHE A 150 -9.47 1.24 1.86
C PHE A 150 -9.08 -0.20 2.18
N ASP A 151 -8.15 -0.79 1.42
CA ASP A 151 -7.60 -2.11 1.73
C ASP A 151 -6.86 -2.08 3.09
N PHE A 152 -6.02 -1.06 3.33
CA PHE A 152 -5.22 -0.94 4.55
C PHE A 152 -6.07 -0.75 5.80
N MET A 153 -7.21 -0.05 5.69
CA MET A 153 -8.15 0.15 6.78
C MET A 153 -8.74 -1.18 7.32
N LEU A 154 -8.78 -2.24 6.50
CA LEU A 154 -9.21 -3.58 6.94
C LEU A 154 -8.30 -4.14 8.05
N LEU A 155 -7.05 -3.69 8.14
CA LEU A 155 -6.10 -4.12 9.17
C LEU A 155 -6.27 -3.38 10.51
N ASN A 156 -7.15 -2.36 10.60
CA ASN A 156 -7.28 -1.46 11.75
C ASN A 156 -5.94 -0.81 12.17
N LYS A 157 -5.11 -0.47 11.19
CA LYS A 157 -3.81 0.20 11.38
C LYS A 157 -3.90 1.67 10.93
N PRO A 158 -3.09 2.57 11.51
CA PRO A 158 -3.10 3.98 11.12
C PRO A 158 -2.59 4.19 9.69
N TYR A 159 -3.13 5.19 9.00
CA TYR A 159 -2.58 5.68 7.74
C TYR A 159 -2.40 7.20 7.78
N VAL A 160 -1.47 7.71 6.98
CA VAL A 160 -1.20 9.13 6.79
C VAL A 160 -1.47 9.47 5.34
N ARG A 161 -2.34 10.46 5.14
CA ARG A 161 -2.55 11.10 3.85
C ARG A 161 -1.60 12.27 3.71
N TYR A 162 -0.54 12.10 2.92
CA TYR A 162 0.44 13.13 2.60
C TYR A 162 0.08 13.73 1.23
N VAL A 163 -0.31 15.00 1.23
CA VAL A 163 -0.64 15.76 0.03
C VAL A 163 0.31 16.95 0.01
N ASN A 164 1.24 16.96 -0.93
CA ASN A 164 2.16 18.07 -1.19
C ASN A 164 1.52 19.04 -2.20
#